data_AF-A0A165ZHL0-F1
#
_entry.id   AF-A0A165ZHL0-F1
#
_cell.length_a   1.000
_cell.length_b   1.000
_cell.length_c   1.000
_cell.angle_alpha   90.00
_cell.angle_beta   90.00
_cell.angle_gamma   90.00
#
_symmetry.space_group_name_H-M   'P 1'
#
loop_
_entity.id
_entity.type
_entity.pdbx_description
1 polymer ?
#
loop_
_entity_poly.entity_id
_entity_poly.type
_entity_poly.pdbx_seq_one_letter_code
_entity_poly.pdbx_strand_id
1 'polypeptide(L)'
;MAHQSVDMVSILPQRFFRLDDAPPAERLLLLQNILRIVNSTERIRDSDDVLRALEGLAVRLMDPSADCAHVACEIIMSLTLRVEHNRLARYRASIVPPLFRAFARPDGEGGQVISETLDAIYATTTLSALTEGISQALQSRDPRVLLGTLEFVQRCTAATPFAPVDIFSRMLAYSIVQLIIYPAPDDVQKRASDVLGALLRVVGLNVLIDTLRPLDPAQYTLVYEASQKAKVKSCAKEEIPDRLPDPPEAEVIDPKLAFGTSTAHVGPSWQGFGKIRHHFVFGDSLSSVGYRASPAYPQPRIAEPLGVPYPGETYAEGENWIGALVRECKSADALAYVYARPGDTVPLLANQVRNEFMRHTMELEPADGTLWTGSDSIFWTFIGTNDCGARGALFNVQKNMETLVELQEELYQAGARTFIFVTTMPVDRSPFGIKTTIEQNLAERVQQWNAGLFEAVSRFQHRHSPECTVMVYDAHAFFVRLIEAPTAYGMTNSGVGGGLWVDEMHPTAHVQRLLAKDIRAFLDSIGAFSYTTPTRGPSESDST
;
A
#
# COMPACT_ATOMS: atom_id res chain seq x y z
N MET A 1 -37.31 25.84 10.36
CA MET A 1 -37.99 24.65 9.79
C MET A 1 -36.93 23.86 9.05
N ALA A 2 -36.75 22.57 9.32
CA ALA A 2 -35.80 21.76 8.57
C ALA A 2 -36.37 21.56 7.16
N HIS A 3 -35.65 22.03 6.14
CA HIS A 3 -36.02 21.79 4.74
C HIS A 3 -35.98 20.28 4.48
N GLN A 4 -37.12 19.70 4.12
CA GLN A 4 -37.27 18.26 3.89
C GLN A 4 -36.50 17.86 2.64
N SER A 5 -35.65 16.83 2.71
CA SER A 5 -34.87 16.38 1.57
C SER A 5 -35.75 15.72 0.51
N VAL A 6 -35.50 16.09 -0.74
CA VAL A 6 -36.25 15.64 -1.92
C VAL A 6 -35.58 14.41 -2.54
N ASP A 7 -36.38 13.49 -3.07
CA ASP A 7 -35.89 12.31 -3.76
C ASP A 7 -35.42 12.67 -5.19
N MET A 8 -34.25 12.17 -5.58
CA MET A 8 -33.69 12.37 -6.93
C MET A 8 -34.67 11.97 -8.04
N VAL A 9 -35.42 10.87 -7.87
CA VAL A 9 -36.38 10.40 -8.88
C VAL A 9 -37.51 11.41 -9.10
N SER A 10 -37.87 12.16 -8.06
CA SER A 10 -38.95 13.15 -8.15
C SER A 10 -38.56 14.43 -8.90
N ILE A 11 -37.25 14.65 -9.10
CA ILE A 11 -36.72 15.85 -9.77
C ILE A 11 -36.09 15.55 -11.13
N LEU A 12 -35.70 14.30 -11.42
CA LEU A 12 -35.17 13.93 -12.72
C LEU A 12 -36.30 13.72 -13.75
N PRO A 13 -36.18 14.27 -14.97
CA PRO A 13 -37.11 13.97 -16.04
C PRO A 13 -37.01 12.50 -16.44
N GLN A 14 -38.12 11.84 -16.80
CA GLN A 14 -38.12 10.42 -17.23
C GLN A 14 -37.17 10.11 -18.39
N ARG A 15 -36.82 11.10 -19.19
CA ARG A 15 -35.86 11.00 -20.29
C ARG A 15 -34.38 11.04 -19.86
N PHE A 16 -34.09 11.32 -18.59
CA PHE A 16 -32.72 11.37 -18.08
C PHE A 16 -31.94 10.07 -18.35
N PHE A 17 -32.57 8.91 -18.15
CA PHE A 17 -31.93 7.61 -18.38
C PHE A 17 -31.86 7.21 -19.87
N ARG A 18 -32.29 8.09 -20.77
CA ARG A 18 -32.27 7.93 -22.24
C ARG A 18 -31.57 9.10 -22.93
N LEU A 19 -30.62 9.74 -22.26
CA LEU A 19 -29.83 10.84 -22.84
C LEU A 19 -29.01 10.40 -24.04
N ASP A 20 -28.62 9.12 -24.11
CA ASP A 20 -27.90 8.53 -25.25
C ASP A 20 -28.72 8.54 -26.55
N ASP A 21 -30.03 8.44 -26.44
CA ASP A 21 -30.94 8.38 -27.59
C ASP A 21 -31.23 9.77 -28.19
N ALA A 22 -30.91 10.84 -27.47
CA ALA A 22 -31.24 12.21 -27.85
C ALA A 22 -30.17 12.82 -28.77
N PRO A 23 -30.55 13.52 -29.86
CA PRO A 23 -29.63 14.34 -30.65
C PRO A 23 -28.94 15.42 -29.79
N PRO A 24 -27.73 15.90 -30.15
CA PRO A 24 -26.95 16.82 -29.31
C PRO A 24 -27.71 18.07 -28.83
N ALA A 25 -28.48 18.72 -29.70
CA ALA A 25 -29.25 19.92 -29.33
C ALA A 25 -30.38 19.61 -28.33
N GLU A 26 -31.06 18.47 -28.49
CA GLU A 26 -32.09 18.04 -27.55
C GLU A 26 -31.47 17.63 -26.21
N ARG A 27 -30.35 16.91 -26.26
CA ARG A 27 -29.59 16.50 -25.08
C ARG A 27 -29.11 17.70 -24.27
N LEU A 28 -28.60 18.73 -24.92
CA LEU A 28 -28.20 19.98 -24.27
C LEU A 28 -29.38 20.64 -23.53
N LEU A 29 -30.54 20.77 -24.20
CA LEU A 29 -31.75 21.32 -23.59
C LEU A 29 -32.22 20.50 -22.39
N LEU A 30 -32.13 19.17 -22.47
CA LEU A 30 -32.44 18.28 -21.35
C LEU A 30 -31.49 18.54 -20.17
N LEU A 31 -30.18 18.57 -20.42
CA LEU A 31 -29.15 18.84 -19.41
C LEU A 31 -29.33 20.22 -18.75
N GLN A 32 -29.58 21.27 -19.53
CA GLN A 32 -29.84 22.61 -19.01
C GLN A 32 -31.09 22.66 -18.12
N ASN A 33 -32.15 21.93 -18.50
CA ASN A 33 -33.34 21.79 -17.68
C ASN A 33 -33.05 21.06 -16.37
N ILE A 34 -32.26 19.98 -16.40
CA ILE A 34 -31.83 19.23 -15.22
C ILE A 34 -31.01 20.13 -14.29
N LEU A 35 -30.03 20.85 -14.82
CA LEU A 35 -29.21 21.79 -14.05
C LEU A 35 -30.07 22.83 -13.33
N ARG A 36 -31.06 23.40 -14.02
CA ARG A 36 -32.00 24.36 -13.42
C ARG A 36 -32.78 23.75 -12.25
N ILE A 37 -33.28 22.52 -12.42
CA ILE A 37 -34.02 21.81 -11.37
C ILE A 37 -33.12 21.52 -10.16
N VAL A 38 -31.93 20.97 -10.40
CA VAL A 38 -30.95 20.67 -9.33
C VAL A 38 -30.57 21.95 -8.59
N ASN A 39 -30.28 23.04 -9.31
CA ASN A 39 -29.93 24.32 -8.68
C ASN A 39 -31.06 24.91 -7.83
N SER A 40 -32.32 24.71 -8.22
CA SER A 40 -33.49 25.11 -7.44
C SER A 40 -33.81 24.20 -6.24
N THR A 41 -33.17 23.02 -6.17
CA THR A 41 -33.35 22.07 -5.06
C THR A 41 -32.33 22.36 -3.97
N GLU A 42 -32.79 22.71 -2.77
CA GLU A 42 -31.89 23.03 -1.65
C GLU A 42 -31.17 21.81 -1.09
N ARG A 43 -31.85 20.64 -1.04
CA ARG A 43 -31.30 19.42 -0.43
C ARG A 43 -31.86 18.16 -1.08
N ILE A 44 -30.97 17.27 -1.50
CA ILE A 44 -31.27 15.99 -2.16
C ILE A 44 -30.95 14.84 -1.21
N ARG A 45 -31.89 13.90 -1.06
CA ARG A 45 -31.70 12.71 -0.22
C ARG A 45 -30.64 11.78 -0.83
N ASP A 46 -29.77 11.25 0.00
CA ASP A 46 -28.81 10.20 -0.39
C ASP A 46 -29.57 8.92 -0.82
N SER A 47 -29.37 8.47 -2.06
CA SER A 47 -30.03 7.27 -2.61
C SER A 47 -29.26 6.66 -3.77
N ASP A 48 -29.58 5.42 -4.14
CA ASP A 48 -28.99 4.76 -5.31
C ASP A 48 -29.32 5.48 -6.62
N ASP A 49 -30.40 6.25 -6.65
CA ASP A 49 -30.77 7.05 -7.82
C ASP A 49 -29.83 8.25 -8.01
N VAL A 50 -29.23 8.76 -6.94
CA VAL A 50 -28.14 9.74 -7.03
C VAL A 50 -26.91 9.10 -7.66
N LEU A 51 -26.55 7.86 -7.28
CA LEU A 51 -25.43 7.14 -7.89
C LEU A 51 -25.67 6.96 -9.40
N ARG A 52 -26.84 6.44 -9.78
CA ARG A 52 -27.21 6.25 -11.20
C ARG A 52 -27.18 7.56 -11.99
N ALA A 53 -27.64 8.65 -11.38
CA ALA A 53 -27.59 9.96 -12.01
C ALA A 53 -26.15 10.43 -12.24
N LEU A 54 -25.29 10.32 -11.23
CA LEU A 54 -23.89 10.68 -11.32
C LEU A 54 -23.14 9.82 -12.35
N GLU A 55 -23.41 8.52 -12.42
CA GLU A 55 -22.84 7.62 -13.43
C GLU A 55 -23.26 8.02 -14.84
N GLY A 56 -24.55 8.30 -15.05
CA GLY A 56 -25.05 8.79 -16.34
C GLY A 56 -24.41 10.12 -16.76
N LEU A 57 -24.22 11.04 -15.81
CA LEU A 57 -23.55 12.34 -16.04
C LEU A 57 -22.05 12.17 -16.29
N ALA A 58 -21.39 11.24 -15.60
CA ALA A 58 -19.97 10.97 -15.77
C ALA A 58 -19.65 10.50 -17.19
N VAL A 59 -20.54 9.73 -17.83
CA VAL A 59 -20.40 9.37 -19.25
C VAL A 59 -20.50 10.61 -20.15
N ARG A 60 -21.29 11.62 -19.78
CA ARG A 60 -21.45 12.88 -20.54
C ARG A 60 -20.26 13.83 -20.41
N LEU A 61 -19.33 13.62 -19.49
CA LEU A 61 -18.10 14.43 -19.42
C LEU A 61 -17.25 14.32 -20.70
N MET A 62 -17.38 13.22 -21.45
CA MET A 62 -16.73 13.00 -22.75
C MET A 62 -17.73 13.10 -23.91
N ASP A 63 -18.84 13.82 -23.75
CA ASP A 63 -19.81 14.02 -24.81
C ASP A 63 -19.17 14.71 -26.04
N PRO A 64 -19.51 14.29 -27.28
CA PRO A 64 -19.04 14.97 -28.48
C PRO A 64 -19.37 16.47 -28.51
N SER A 65 -20.49 16.89 -27.90
CA SER A 65 -20.84 18.29 -27.72
C SER A 65 -20.17 18.85 -26.45
N ALA A 66 -19.33 19.88 -26.64
CA ALA A 66 -18.69 20.61 -25.55
C ALA A 66 -19.71 21.19 -24.57
N ASP A 67 -20.78 21.79 -25.07
CA ASP A 67 -21.85 22.35 -24.24
C ASP A 67 -22.51 21.27 -23.36
N CYS A 68 -22.75 20.08 -23.92
CA CYS A 68 -23.29 18.97 -23.13
C CYS A 68 -22.33 18.51 -22.03
N ALA A 69 -21.04 18.40 -22.35
CA ALA A 69 -20.01 18.01 -21.38
C ALA A 69 -19.87 19.04 -20.25
N HIS A 70 -19.88 20.33 -20.61
CA HIS A 70 -19.82 21.45 -19.67
C HIS A 70 -21.01 21.42 -18.70
N VAL A 71 -22.24 21.38 -19.22
CA VAL A 71 -23.45 21.36 -18.40
C VAL A 71 -23.52 20.09 -17.54
N ALA A 72 -23.07 18.94 -18.04
CA ALA A 72 -22.98 17.72 -17.24
C ALA A 72 -22.04 17.88 -16.04
N CYS A 73 -20.89 18.53 -16.23
CA CYS A 73 -19.95 18.83 -15.15
C CYS A 73 -20.57 19.77 -14.10
N GLU A 74 -21.27 20.83 -14.53
CA GLU A 74 -21.98 21.75 -13.64
C GLU A 74 -23.06 21.03 -12.81
N ILE A 75 -23.77 20.06 -13.40
CA ILE A 75 -24.75 19.25 -12.66
C ILE A 75 -24.05 18.41 -11.60
N ILE A 76 -22.92 17.74 -11.92
CA ILE A 76 -22.14 16.94 -10.96
C ILE A 76 -21.67 17.81 -9.79
N MET A 77 -21.17 19.02 -10.08
CA MET A 77 -20.77 19.98 -9.04
C MET A 77 -21.97 20.36 -8.16
N SER A 78 -23.10 20.71 -8.75
CA SER A 78 -24.30 21.11 -8.00
C SER A 78 -24.84 19.98 -7.12
N LEU A 79 -24.83 18.73 -7.61
CA LEU A 79 -25.20 17.55 -6.84
C LEU A 79 -24.26 17.33 -5.66
N THR A 80 -22.96 17.49 -5.86
CA THR A 80 -21.93 17.39 -4.80
C THR A 80 -22.22 18.34 -3.64
N LEU A 81 -22.76 19.53 -3.93
CA LEU A 81 -23.11 20.53 -2.92
C LEU A 81 -24.48 20.31 -2.25
N ARG A 82 -25.36 19.48 -2.82
CA ARG A 82 -26.79 19.38 -2.41
C ARG A 82 -27.20 18.05 -1.81
N VAL A 83 -26.46 16.98 -2.07
CA VAL A 83 -26.72 15.67 -1.44
C VAL A 83 -26.48 15.76 0.06
N GLU A 84 -27.33 15.09 0.85
CA GLU A 84 -27.23 15.05 2.31
C GLU A 84 -25.80 14.78 2.83
N HIS A 85 -25.42 15.53 3.87
CA HIS A 85 -24.02 15.75 4.28
C HIS A 85 -23.13 14.49 4.33
N ASN A 86 -21.89 14.65 3.83
CA ASN A 86 -20.75 13.76 4.02
C ASN A 86 -20.86 12.32 3.47
N ARG A 87 -21.84 12.03 2.62
CA ARG A 87 -21.96 10.70 1.99
C ARG A 87 -21.33 10.59 0.61
N LEU A 88 -20.61 11.61 0.16
CA LEU A 88 -19.87 11.58 -1.11
C LEU A 88 -18.83 10.46 -1.22
N ALA A 89 -18.39 9.90 -0.08
CA ALA A 89 -17.49 8.75 -0.06
C ALA A 89 -17.96 7.60 -0.96
N ARG A 90 -19.27 7.34 -1.03
CA ARG A 90 -19.83 6.26 -1.86
C ARG A 90 -19.83 6.56 -3.37
N TYR A 91 -19.69 7.82 -3.76
CA TYR A 91 -19.81 8.26 -5.16
C TYR A 91 -18.44 8.54 -5.81
N ARG A 92 -17.38 8.73 -5.01
CA ARG A 92 -16.04 9.15 -5.48
C ARG A 92 -15.48 8.26 -6.58
N ALA A 93 -15.56 6.94 -6.42
CA ALA A 93 -15.04 5.99 -7.39
C ALA A 93 -15.71 6.14 -8.77
N SER A 94 -17.00 6.51 -8.80
CA SER A 94 -17.76 6.68 -10.04
C SER A 94 -17.57 8.05 -10.70
N ILE A 95 -17.16 9.10 -9.98
CA ILE A 95 -17.10 10.48 -10.51
C ILE A 95 -15.69 11.07 -10.64
N VAL A 96 -14.76 10.73 -9.74
CA VAL A 96 -13.43 11.35 -9.70
C VAL A 96 -12.57 10.93 -10.91
N PRO A 97 -12.43 9.63 -11.26
CA PRO A 97 -11.65 9.24 -12.43
C PRO A 97 -12.21 9.81 -13.76
N PRO A 98 -13.52 9.81 -14.02
CA PRO A 98 -14.09 10.48 -15.20
C PRO A 98 -13.81 11.99 -15.27
N LEU A 99 -13.87 12.71 -14.14
CA LEU A 99 -13.53 14.15 -14.11
C LEU A 99 -12.08 14.41 -14.51
N PHE A 100 -11.13 13.62 -14.01
CA PHE A 100 -9.74 13.75 -14.45
C PHE A 100 -9.56 13.45 -15.95
N ARG A 101 -10.21 12.39 -16.46
CA ARG A 101 -10.17 12.08 -17.90
C ARG A 101 -10.73 13.21 -18.76
N ALA A 102 -11.69 13.97 -18.25
CA ALA A 102 -12.30 15.09 -18.97
C ALA A 102 -11.31 16.24 -19.28
N PHE A 103 -10.17 16.33 -18.58
CA PHE A 103 -9.09 17.27 -18.95
C PHE A 103 -8.48 16.97 -20.33
N ALA A 104 -8.68 15.77 -20.89
CA ALA A 104 -8.25 15.43 -22.26
C ALA A 104 -9.03 16.17 -23.35
N ARG A 105 -10.02 16.99 -22.99
CA ARG A 105 -10.77 17.76 -23.98
C ARG A 105 -9.94 18.96 -24.49
N PRO A 106 -10.07 19.33 -25.78
CA PRO A 106 -9.30 20.43 -26.38
C PRO A 106 -9.89 21.84 -26.11
N ASP A 107 -11.04 21.95 -25.47
CA ASP A 107 -11.74 23.21 -25.21
C ASP A 107 -11.25 23.88 -23.92
N GLY A 108 -10.59 25.04 -24.06
CA GLY A 108 -9.99 25.78 -22.94
C GLY A 108 -10.96 26.21 -21.83
N GLU A 109 -12.27 26.32 -22.12
CA GLU A 109 -13.29 26.68 -21.12
C GLU A 109 -13.75 25.49 -20.25
N GLY A 110 -13.55 24.23 -20.70
CA GLY A 110 -13.96 23.04 -19.94
C GLY A 110 -13.11 22.79 -18.69
N GLY A 111 -11.82 23.14 -18.73
CA GLY A 111 -10.87 22.86 -17.65
C GLY A 111 -11.18 23.60 -16.33
N GLN A 112 -11.75 24.81 -16.42
CA GLN A 112 -12.12 25.59 -15.23
C GLN A 112 -13.26 24.92 -14.46
N VAL A 113 -14.35 24.55 -15.13
CA VAL A 113 -15.49 23.90 -14.48
C VAL A 113 -15.12 22.53 -13.91
N ILE A 114 -14.28 21.76 -14.60
CA ILE A 114 -13.73 20.51 -14.05
C ILE A 114 -12.96 20.77 -12.75
N SER A 115 -12.10 21.80 -12.75
CA SER A 115 -11.32 22.19 -11.58
C SER A 115 -12.20 22.62 -10.40
N GLU A 116 -13.20 23.47 -10.65
CA GLU A 116 -14.16 23.92 -9.63
C GLU A 116 -14.98 22.74 -9.07
N THR A 117 -15.34 21.78 -9.93
CA THR A 117 -16.05 20.56 -9.53
C THR A 117 -15.19 19.68 -8.61
N LEU A 118 -13.93 19.46 -8.99
CA LEU A 118 -12.98 18.70 -8.18
C LEU A 118 -12.69 19.39 -6.84
N ASP A 119 -12.58 20.72 -6.83
CA ASP A 119 -12.39 21.51 -5.62
C ASP A 119 -13.62 21.42 -4.69
N ALA A 120 -14.84 21.44 -5.25
CA ALA A 120 -16.08 21.21 -4.50
C ALA A 120 -16.14 19.80 -3.89
N ILE A 121 -15.66 18.77 -4.61
CA ILE A 121 -15.53 17.41 -4.08
C ILE A 121 -14.52 17.39 -2.94
N TYR A 122 -13.33 17.99 -3.13
CA TYR A 122 -12.27 18.05 -2.12
C TYR A 122 -12.73 18.71 -0.81
N ALA A 123 -13.57 19.75 -0.89
CA ALA A 123 -14.14 20.41 0.29
C ALA A 123 -14.95 19.47 1.21
N THR A 124 -15.33 18.29 0.72
CA THR A 124 -16.08 17.27 1.47
C THR A 124 -15.23 16.06 1.89
N THR A 125 -13.93 16.09 1.61
CA THR A 125 -13.04 14.94 1.81
C THR A 125 -11.59 15.34 2.12
N THR A 126 -10.68 14.37 2.05
CA THR A 126 -9.24 14.52 2.29
C THR A 126 -8.47 14.08 1.06
N LEU A 127 -7.22 14.51 0.95
CA LEU A 127 -6.34 14.15 -0.16
C LEU A 127 -6.09 12.62 -0.19
N SER A 128 -5.92 12.01 0.98
CA SER A 128 -5.74 10.55 1.11
C SER A 128 -6.91 9.77 0.50
N ALA A 129 -8.14 10.23 0.73
CA ALA A 129 -9.34 9.57 0.19
C ALA A 129 -9.56 9.75 -1.31
N LEU A 130 -8.82 10.66 -1.96
CA LEU A 130 -8.81 10.86 -3.41
C LEU A 130 -7.58 10.24 -4.09
N THR A 131 -6.63 9.69 -3.31
CA THR A 131 -5.32 9.27 -3.80
C THR A 131 -5.41 8.19 -4.88
N GLU A 132 -6.34 7.24 -4.79
CA GLU A 132 -6.53 6.21 -5.80
C GLU A 132 -6.88 6.81 -7.17
N GLY A 133 -7.92 7.67 -7.22
CA GLY A 133 -8.35 8.33 -8.46
C GLY A 133 -7.30 9.29 -9.03
N ILE A 134 -6.55 9.97 -8.16
CA ILE A 134 -5.42 10.82 -8.57
C ILE A 134 -4.30 9.97 -9.17
N SER A 135 -3.92 8.88 -8.50
CA SER A 135 -2.83 8.00 -8.95
C SER A 135 -3.15 7.37 -10.29
N GLN A 136 -4.41 6.95 -10.51
CA GLN A 136 -4.89 6.47 -11.80
C GLN A 136 -4.78 7.55 -12.89
N ALA A 137 -5.12 8.80 -12.59
CA ALA A 137 -5.05 9.90 -13.55
C ALA A 137 -3.60 10.28 -13.93
N LEU A 138 -2.66 10.18 -12.98
CA LEU A 138 -1.24 10.43 -13.21
C LEU A 138 -0.56 9.38 -14.12
N GLN A 139 -1.23 8.25 -14.41
CA GLN A 139 -0.78 7.26 -15.39
C GLN A 139 -1.21 7.58 -16.83
N SER A 140 -1.96 8.68 -17.05
CA SER A 140 -2.43 9.08 -18.37
C SER A 140 -1.29 9.42 -19.32
N ARG A 141 -1.47 9.12 -20.61
CA ARG A 141 -0.57 9.56 -21.69
C ARG A 141 -0.93 10.94 -22.25
N ASP A 142 -2.08 11.50 -21.87
CA ASP A 142 -2.51 12.83 -22.32
C ASP A 142 -1.93 13.92 -21.40
N PRO A 143 -1.06 14.82 -21.90
CA PRO A 143 -0.43 15.85 -21.09
C PRO A 143 -1.43 16.78 -20.41
N ARG A 144 -2.60 17.02 -21.00
CA ARG A 144 -3.63 17.90 -20.43
C ARG A 144 -4.27 17.28 -19.19
N VAL A 145 -4.45 15.95 -19.20
CA VAL A 145 -4.90 15.20 -18.02
C VAL A 145 -3.86 15.29 -16.91
N LEU A 146 -2.58 15.05 -17.24
CA LEU A 146 -1.50 15.13 -16.26
C LEU A 146 -1.40 16.53 -15.64
N LEU A 147 -1.42 17.59 -16.46
CA LEU A 147 -1.39 18.97 -16.00
C LEU A 147 -2.59 19.32 -15.12
N GLY A 148 -3.81 19.01 -15.56
CA GLY A 148 -5.02 19.29 -14.78
C GLY A 148 -5.05 18.55 -13.45
N THR A 149 -4.61 17.28 -13.44
CA THR A 149 -4.47 16.49 -12.20
C THR A 149 -3.42 17.07 -11.27
N LEU A 150 -2.23 17.43 -11.78
CA LEU A 150 -1.17 18.02 -10.96
C LEU A 150 -1.59 19.38 -10.39
N GLU A 151 -2.29 20.21 -11.16
CA GLU A 151 -2.82 21.50 -10.68
C GLU A 151 -3.86 21.31 -9.58
N PHE A 152 -4.73 20.32 -9.71
CA PHE A 152 -5.66 19.94 -8.64
C PHE A 152 -4.91 19.50 -7.37
N VAL A 153 -3.93 18.61 -7.50
CA VAL A 153 -3.11 18.17 -6.35
C VAL A 153 -2.41 19.36 -5.71
N GLN A 154 -1.88 20.31 -6.49
CA GLN A 154 -1.27 21.53 -5.96
C GLN A 154 -2.23 22.33 -5.09
N ARG A 155 -3.48 22.53 -5.56
CA ARG A 155 -4.52 23.25 -4.81
C ARG A 155 -4.91 22.51 -3.54
N CYS A 156 -5.07 21.18 -3.60
CA CYS A 156 -5.35 20.36 -2.42
C CYS A 156 -4.24 20.44 -1.38
N THR A 157 -2.98 20.29 -1.82
CA THR A 157 -1.81 20.39 -0.95
C THR A 157 -1.69 21.78 -0.32
N ALA A 158 -1.97 22.86 -1.06
CA ALA A 158 -1.98 24.21 -0.51
C ALA A 158 -3.11 24.42 0.52
N ALA A 159 -4.26 23.79 0.31
CA ALA A 159 -5.45 23.96 1.14
C ALA A 159 -5.52 23.03 2.35
N THR A 160 -4.69 21.97 2.42
CA THR A 160 -4.79 20.95 3.47
C THR A 160 -4.53 21.53 4.88
N PRO A 161 -5.46 21.34 5.83
CA PRO A 161 -5.36 21.92 7.17
C PRO A 161 -4.31 21.22 8.04
N PHE A 162 -4.01 19.96 7.75
CA PHE A 162 -3.02 19.14 8.46
C PHE A 162 -2.14 18.42 7.45
N ALA A 163 -0.88 18.18 7.82
CA ALA A 163 0.06 17.43 7.01
C ALA A 163 -0.37 15.95 6.95
N PRO A 164 -0.68 15.40 5.76
CA PRO A 164 -0.98 13.99 5.63
C PRO A 164 0.35 13.22 5.65
N VAL A 165 0.68 12.62 6.80
CA VAL A 165 1.91 11.81 6.98
C VAL A 165 1.64 10.31 6.78
N ASP A 166 0.60 9.99 6.02
CA ASP A 166 0.14 8.62 5.78
C ASP A 166 0.81 7.97 4.56
N ILE A 167 0.60 6.67 4.40
CA ILE A 167 1.11 5.88 3.28
C ILE A 167 0.66 6.43 1.91
N PHE A 168 -0.53 7.01 1.84
CA PHE A 168 -1.11 7.56 0.61
C PHE A 168 -0.32 8.76 0.10
N SER A 169 0.22 9.58 1.01
CA SER A 169 1.06 10.73 0.65
C SER A 169 2.40 10.30 0.04
N ARG A 170 2.97 9.17 0.50
CA ARG A 170 4.16 8.55 -0.11
C ARG A 170 3.86 7.94 -1.47
N MET A 171 2.72 7.27 -1.64
CA MET A 171 2.29 6.71 -2.94
C MET A 171 2.06 7.81 -3.99
N LEU A 172 1.42 8.92 -3.58
CA LEU A 172 1.23 10.08 -4.43
C LEU A 172 2.57 10.72 -4.82
N ALA A 173 3.46 10.95 -3.85
CA ALA A 173 4.80 11.47 -4.10
C ALA A 173 5.60 10.58 -5.07
N TYR A 174 5.51 9.25 -4.90
CA TYR A 174 6.16 8.31 -5.81
C TYR A 174 5.66 8.49 -7.25
N SER A 175 4.33 8.53 -7.43
CA SER A 175 3.70 8.73 -8.75
C SER A 175 4.16 10.02 -9.42
N ILE A 176 4.31 11.11 -8.64
CA ILE A 176 4.81 12.40 -9.14
C ILE A 176 6.30 12.34 -9.49
N VAL A 177 7.12 11.64 -8.69
CA VAL A 177 8.55 11.41 -9.00
C VAL A 177 8.71 10.66 -10.31
N GLN A 178 7.85 9.68 -10.61
CA GLN A 178 7.89 8.98 -11.90
C GLN A 178 7.75 9.93 -13.09
N LEU A 179 6.89 10.96 -12.97
CA LEU A 179 6.70 11.96 -14.02
C LEU A 179 7.91 12.88 -14.20
N ILE A 180 8.80 13.00 -13.20
CA ILE A 180 10.02 13.81 -13.25
C ILE A 180 11.17 13.00 -13.86
N ILE A 181 11.34 11.74 -13.43
CA ILE A 181 12.48 10.91 -13.83
C ILE A 181 12.30 10.26 -15.20
N TYR A 182 11.07 9.91 -15.57
CA TYR A 182 10.78 9.31 -16.87
C TYR A 182 10.40 10.39 -17.89
N PRO A 183 10.61 10.12 -19.21
CA PRO A 183 10.28 11.08 -20.26
C PRO A 183 8.81 11.51 -20.20
N ALA A 184 8.60 12.78 -19.91
CA ALA A 184 7.31 13.48 -19.98
C ALA A 184 7.54 14.86 -20.61
N PRO A 185 6.50 15.53 -21.12
CA PRO A 185 6.63 16.91 -21.62
C PRO A 185 7.19 17.88 -20.56
N ASP A 186 8.00 18.85 -20.98
CA ASP A 186 8.71 19.79 -20.09
C ASP A 186 7.77 20.54 -19.12
N ASP A 187 6.59 20.92 -19.59
CA ASP A 187 5.56 21.59 -18.79
C ASP A 187 4.99 20.67 -17.70
N VAL A 188 4.79 19.39 -18.01
CA VAL A 188 4.40 18.35 -17.03
C VAL A 188 5.50 18.13 -16.01
N GLN A 189 6.77 17.98 -16.43
CA GLN A 189 7.89 17.77 -15.51
C GLN A 189 8.09 18.95 -14.55
N LYS A 190 7.99 20.18 -15.09
CA LYS A 190 8.06 21.40 -14.29
C LYS A 190 6.92 21.46 -13.28
N ARG A 191 5.68 21.22 -13.73
CA ARG A 191 4.51 21.20 -12.84
C ARG A 191 4.64 20.10 -11.79
N ALA A 192 5.11 18.90 -12.15
CA ALA A 192 5.33 17.79 -11.23
C ALA A 192 6.35 18.18 -10.15
N SER A 193 7.43 18.85 -10.53
CA SER A 193 8.44 19.37 -9.59
C SER A 193 7.84 20.41 -8.62
N ASP A 194 7.02 21.34 -9.13
CA ASP A 194 6.31 22.33 -8.31
C ASP A 194 5.39 21.67 -7.28
N VAL A 195 4.63 20.65 -7.71
CA VAL A 195 3.70 19.91 -6.84
C VAL A 195 4.44 19.07 -5.82
N LEU A 196 5.51 18.39 -6.22
CA LEU A 196 6.33 17.59 -5.32
C LEU A 196 7.01 18.46 -4.27
N GLY A 197 7.48 19.65 -4.65
CA GLY A 197 8.03 20.64 -3.72
C GLY A 197 6.98 21.13 -2.72
N ALA A 198 5.77 21.44 -3.17
CA ALA A 198 4.67 21.79 -2.28
C ALA A 198 4.32 20.64 -1.31
N LEU A 199 4.29 19.40 -1.80
CA LEU A 199 4.02 18.23 -0.97
C LEU A 199 5.13 18.02 0.07
N LEU A 200 6.40 18.12 -0.34
CA LEU A 200 7.57 18.07 0.54
C LEU A 200 7.48 19.12 1.66
N ARG A 201 7.05 20.35 1.32
CA ARG A 201 6.84 21.42 2.32
C ARG A 201 5.76 21.07 3.34
N VAL A 202 4.69 20.40 2.92
CA VAL A 202 3.60 19.98 3.81
C VAL A 202 4.03 18.82 4.71
N VAL A 203 4.60 17.75 4.14
CA VAL A 203 4.83 16.48 4.87
C VAL A 203 6.20 16.37 5.55
N GLY A 204 7.19 17.15 5.10
CA GLY A 204 8.55 17.13 5.63
C GLY A 204 9.50 16.18 4.90
N LEU A 205 10.80 16.45 5.00
CA LEU A 205 11.83 15.68 4.31
C LEU A 205 11.88 14.25 4.83
N ASN A 206 11.83 14.03 6.14
CA ASN A 206 11.89 12.69 6.71
C ASN A 206 10.83 11.72 6.14
N VAL A 207 9.67 12.23 5.72
CA VAL A 207 8.60 11.41 5.14
C VAL A 207 8.88 11.01 3.70
N LEU A 208 9.52 11.89 2.92
CA LEU A 208 9.73 11.71 1.48
C LEU A 208 11.18 11.42 1.09
N ILE A 209 12.11 11.39 2.04
CA ILE A 209 13.55 11.25 1.78
C ILE A 209 13.85 10.07 0.84
N ASP A 210 13.27 8.90 1.10
CA ASP A 210 13.46 7.70 0.27
C ASP A 210 12.81 7.85 -1.10
N THR A 211 11.65 8.49 -1.18
CA THR A 211 10.92 8.76 -2.43
C THR A 211 11.69 9.72 -3.34
N LEU A 212 12.46 10.65 -2.77
CA LEU A 212 13.24 11.65 -3.51
C LEU A 212 14.61 11.15 -3.96
N ARG A 213 15.14 10.05 -3.40
CA ARG A 213 16.47 9.49 -3.75
C ARG A 213 16.70 9.22 -5.24
N PRO A 214 15.70 8.81 -6.04
CA PRO A 214 15.91 8.60 -7.48
C PRO A 214 16.16 9.88 -8.28
N LEU A 215 15.88 11.07 -7.72
CA LEU A 215 16.10 12.33 -8.42
C LEU A 215 17.59 12.64 -8.53
N ASP A 216 18.02 13.07 -9.72
CA ASP A 216 19.36 13.63 -9.88
C ASP A 216 19.51 14.97 -9.14
N PRO A 217 20.75 15.47 -8.93
CA PRO A 217 20.96 16.71 -8.20
C PRO A 217 20.22 17.92 -8.78
N ALA A 218 20.09 18.04 -10.10
CA ALA A 218 19.41 19.16 -10.73
C ALA A 218 17.88 19.08 -10.53
N GLN A 219 17.31 17.88 -10.66
CA GLN A 219 15.91 17.61 -10.38
C GLN A 219 15.57 17.88 -8.90
N TYR A 220 16.40 17.42 -7.97
CA TYR A 220 16.22 17.69 -6.55
C TYR A 220 16.25 19.19 -6.25
N THR A 221 17.21 19.94 -6.82
CA THR A 221 17.28 21.39 -6.65
C THR A 221 15.98 22.07 -7.10
N LEU A 222 15.38 21.66 -8.21
CA LEU A 222 14.10 22.22 -8.67
C LEU A 222 12.96 21.96 -7.67
N VAL A 223 12.85 20.73 -7.17
CA VAL A 223 11.85 20.33 -6.16
C VAL A 223 12.07 21.10 -4.85
N TYR A 224 13.32 21.23 -4.42
CA TYR A 224 13.69 21.98 -3.23
C TYR A 224 13.32 23.46 -3.36
N GLU A 225 13.70 24.12 -4.46
CA GLU A 225 13.33 25.51 -4.72
C GLU A 225 11.80 25.71 -4.75
N ALA A 226 11.08 24.77 -5.35
CA ALA A 226 9.62 24.77 -5.35
C ALA A 226 9.06 24.68 -3.93
N SER A 227 9.65 23.85 -3.06
CA SER A 227 9.24 23.73 -1.66
C SER A 227 9.38 25.04 -0.87
N GLN A 228 10.42 25.84 -1.18
CA GLN A 228 10.64 27.14 -0.56
C GLN A 228 9.64 28.20 -1.06
N LYS A 229 9.24 28.10 -2.33
CA LYS A 229 8.27 29.02 -2.97
C LYS A 229 6.81 28.64 -2.65
N ALA A 230 6.55 27.41 -2.22
CA ALA A 230 5.21 26.88 -2.00
C ALA A 230 4.49 27.59 -0.84
N LYS A 231 3.29 28.11 -1.13
CA LYS A 231 2.39 28.71 -0.12
C LYS A 231 1.39 27.68 0.35
N VAL A 232 1.62 27.11 1.53
CA VAL A 232 0.80 26.04 2.12
C VAL A 232 0.22 26.49 3.46
N LYS A 233 -1.01 26.04 3.78
CA LYS A 233 -1.64 26.35 5.07
C LYS A 233 -1.00 25.61 6.24
N SER A 234 -0.54 24.39 6.01
CA SER A 234 0.17 23.57 6.99
C SER A 234 1.53 23.17 6.44
N CYS A 235 2.57 23.15 7.29
CA CYS A 235 3.90 22.71 6.90
C CYS A 235 4.55 21.93 8.04
N ALA A 236 5.42 21.00 7.68
CA ALA A 236 6.30 20.34 8.64
C ALA A 236 7.26 21.37 9.25
N LYS A 237 7.63 21.18 10.52
CA LYS A 237 8.55 22.07 11.24
C LYS A 237 10.02 21.86 10.84
N GLU A 238 10.30 20.86 10.02
CA GLU A 238 11.65 20.45 9.63
C GLU A 238 12.25 21.40 8.59
N GLU A 239 13.51 21.78 8.76
CA GLU A 239 14.27 22.48 7.72
C GLU A 239 14.67 21.50 6.62
N ILE A 240 14.36 21.87 5.37
CA ILE A 240 14.74 21.08 4.19
C ILE A 240 16.14 21.58 3.75
N PRO A 241 17.16 20.71 3.66
CA PRO A 241 18.50 21.05 3.19
C PRO A 241 18.57 21.26 1.67
N ASP A 242 19.57 22.01 1.19
CA ASP A 242 19.81 22.30 -0.24
C ASP A 242 20.19 21.07 -1.08
N ARG A 243 20.68 20.01 -0.42
CA ARG A 243 20.99 18.71 -1.01
C ARG A 243 20.32 17.64 -0.15
N LEU A 244 19.83 16.57 -0.78
CA LEU A 244 19.43 15.38 -0.04
C LEU A 244 20.58 14.96 0.88
N PRO A 245 20.33 14.76 2.18
CA PRO A 245 21.35 14.23 3.05
C PRO A 245 21.81 12.90 2.44
N ASP A 246 23.13 12.72 2.42
CA ASP A 246 23.68 11.43 2.00
C ASP A 246 23.00 10.34 2.84
N PRO A 247 22.70 9.17 2.25
CA PRO A 247 22.25 8.04 3.04
C PRO A 247 23.22 7.95 4.21
N PRO A 248 22.73 7.92 5.46
CA PRO A 248 23.59 8.03 6.62
C PRO A 248 24.80 7.11 6.40
N GLU A 249 26.02 7.65 6.56
CA GLU A 249 27.20 6.80 6.74
C GLU A 249 26.81 5.71 7.73
N ALA A 250 27.33 4.49 7.57
CA ALA A 250 26.96 3.33 8.38
C ALA A 250 27.34 3.50 9.87
N GLU A 251 26.76 4.49 10.53
CA GLU A 251 26.52 4.59 11.95
C GLU A 251 25.50 3.51 12.30
N VAL A 252 25.70 2.97 13.51
CA VAL A 252 24.85 1.97 14.12
C VAL A 252 23.40 2.39 13.97
N ILE A 253 22.72 1.71 13.03
CA ILE A 253 21.36 2.03 12.61
C ILE A 253 20.47 2.01 13.85
N ASP A 254 19.81 3.14 14.14
CA ASP A 254 18.68 3.15 15.08
C ASP A 254 17.72 2.06 14.60
N PRO A 255 17.46 1.01 15.39
CA PRO A 255 16.61 -0.10 14.99
C PRO A 255 15.32 0.39 14.34
N LYS A 256 14.71 1.48 14.84
CA LYS A 256 13.45 2.01 14.32
C LYS A 256 13.51 2.60 12.90
N LEU A 257 14.67 3.04 12.43
CA LEU A 257 14.90 3.56 11.08
C LEU A 257 15.39 2.48 10.09
N ALA A 258 15.74 1.28 10.57
CA ALA A 258 16.18 0.16 9.73
C ALA A 258 15.05 -0.52 8.94
N PHE A 259 13.80 -0.41 9.39
CA PHE A 259 12.75 -1.32 8.95
C PHE A 259 11.88 -0.79 7.80
N GLY A 260 12.27 0.30 7.12
CA GLY A 260 11.56 0.81 5.95
C GLY A 260 10.08 1.08 6.23
N THR A 261 9.18 0.47 5.44
CA THR A 261 7.72 0.59 5.59
C THR A 261 7.11 -0.46 6.54
N SER A 262 7.92 -1.13 7.35
CA SER A 262 7.43 -2.13 8.32
C SER A 262 6.41 -1.51 9.28
N THR A 263 5.38 -2.28 9.61
CA THR A 263 4.30 -1.84 10.50
C THR A 263 3.98 -2.92 11.53
N ALA A 264 3.48 -2.50 12.69
CA ALA A 264 3.04 -3.42 13.74
C ALA A 264 1.77 -2.88 14.40
N HIS A 265 0.70 -3.67 14.34
CA HIS A 265 -0.48 -3.52 15.18
C HIS A 265 -0.46 -4.61 16.24
N VAL A 266 -0.41 -4.23 17.51
CA VAL A 266 -0.20 -5.15 18.62
C VAL A 266 -1.52 -5.48 19.29
N GLY A 267 -1.87 -6.76 19.34
CA GLY A 267 -3.02 -7.29 20.07
C GLY A 267 -2.61 -7.95 21.41
N PRO A 268 -3.57 -8.30 22.28
CA PRO A 268 -3.32 -8.82 23.63
C PRO A 268 -2.48 -10.10 23.72
N SER A 269 -2.42 -10.90 22.66
CA SER A 269 -1.62 -12.12 22.60
C SER A 269 -0.11 -11.84 22.57
N TRP A 270 0.32 -10.65 22.15
CA TRP A 270 1.74 -10.33 22.02
C TRP A 270 2.35 -9.94 23.37
N GLN A 271 3.16 -10.85 23.91
CA GLN A 271 3.89 -10.66 25.16
C GLN A 271 5.37 -10.29 24.94
N GLY A 272 5.70 -9.81 23.73
CA GLY A 272 7.06 -9.54 23.29
C GLY A 272 7.71 -10.76 22.64
N PHE A 273 8.67 -10.52 21.74
CA PHE A 273 9.30 -11.57 20.95
C PHE A 273 9.96 -12.68 21.78
N GLY A 274 10.54 -12.32 22.93
CA GLY A 274 11.16 -13.30 23.85
C GLY A 274 10.22 -14.34 24.45
N LYS A 275 8.90 -14.23 24.23
CA LYS A 275 7.90 -15.23 24.64
C LYS A 275 7.47 -16.17 23.51
N ILE A 276 7.89 -15.90 22.28
CA ILE A 276 7.57 -16.74 21.13
C ILE A 276 8.45 -17.99 21.14
N ARG A 277 7.80 -19.14 21.03
CA ARG A 277 8.41 -20.48 20.95
C ARG A 277 8.15 -21.10 19.58
N HIS A 278 6.94 -20.94 19.04
CA HIS A 278 6.50 -21.65 17.83
C HIS A 278 6.47 -20.71 16.62
N HIS A 279 7.25 -21.02 15.59
CA HIS A 279 7.27 -20.30 14.32
C HIS A 279 6.64 -21.18 13.24
N PHE A 280 5.49 -20.77 12.69
CA PHE A 280 4.86 -21.42 11.55
C PHE A 280 5.17 -20.62 10.29
N VAL A 281 5.89 -21.21 9.34
CA VAL A 281 6.41 -20.47 8.17
C VAL A 281 5.82 -20.99 6.87
N PHE A 282 5.08 -20.11 6.21
CA PHE A 282 4.49 -20.30 4.89
C PHE A 282 5.23 -19.44 3.88
N GLY A 283 5.53 -19.99 2.70
CA GLY A 283 6.32 -19.24 1.73
C GLY A 283 6.92 -20.08 0.62
N ASP A 284 7.99 -19.54 0.03
CA ASP A 284 8.66 -20.13 -1.13
C ASP A 284 10.11 -20.60 -0.86
N SER A 285 10.94 -20.64 -1.91
CA SER A 285 12.36 -21.05 -1.85
C SER A 285 13.19 -20.20 -0.89
N LEU A 286 12.83 -18.93 -0.64
CA LEU A 286 13.56 -18.06 0.29
C LEU A 286 13.48 -18.54 1.74
N SER A 287 12.43 -19.30 2.06
CA SER A 287 12.17 -19.79 3.41
C SER A 287 12.28 -21.31 3.54
N SER A 288 12.38 -22.06 2.43
CA SER A 288 12.37 -23.52 2.46
C SER A 288 13.61 -24.12 3.15
N VAL A 289 13.36 -25.21 3.91
CA VAL A 289 14.39 -26.02 4.61
C VAL A 289 14.24 -27.52 4.33
N GLY A 290 13.31 -27.91 3.44
CA GLY A 290 13.01 -29.32 3.14
C GLY A 290 12.11 -30.04 4.16
N TYR A 291 11.65 -29.39 5.23
CA TYR A 291 10.72 -29.97 6.21
C TYR A 291 9.38 -30.34 5.57
N ARG A 292 8.82 -31.50 5.93
CA ARG A 292 7.50 -31.99 5.47
C ARG A 292 6.68 -32.47 6.66
N ALA A 293 5.53 -31.84 6.91
CA ALA A 293 4.63 -32.30 7.95
C ALA A 293 3.96 -33.62 7.52
N SER A 294 4.26 -34.71 8.22
CA SER A 294 3.68 -36.02 7.97
C SER A 294 3.98 -36.96 9.15
N PRO A 295 3.15 -37.99 9.41
CA PRO A 295 3.43 -39.00 10.43
C PRO A 295 4.75 -39.74 10.22
N ALA A 296 5.30 -39.72 8.99
CA ALA A 296 6.55 -40.40 8.64
C ALA A 296 7.81 -39.55 8.89
N TYR A 297 7.66 -38.26 9.21
CA TYR A 297 8.78 -37.34 9.44
C TYR A 297 8.70 -36.76 10.86
N PRO A 298 9.85 -36.54 11.54
CA PRO A 298 9.85 -35.98 12.89
C PRO A 298 9.38 -34.52 12.86
N GLN A 299 8.49 -34.14 13.78
CA GLN A 299 8.18 -32.73 14.00
C GLN A 299 9.39 -32.00 14.61
N PRO A 300 9.47 -30.66 14.45
CA PRO A 300 10.43 -29.82 15.17
C PRO A 300 10.47 -30.12 16.66
N ARG A 301 11.67 -30.17 17.21
CA ARG A 301 11.95 -30.40 18.64
C ARG A 301 13.24 -29.68 19.03
N ILE A 302 13.48 -29.49 20.32
CA ILE A 302 14.65 -28.71 20.81
C ILE A 302 15.99 -29.19 20.20
N ALA A 303 16.19 -30.52 20.07
CA ALA A 303 17.41 -31.08 19.47
C ALA A 303 17.53 -30.86 17.96
N GLU A 304 16.41 -30.62 17.28
CA GLU A 304 16.30 -30.47 15.83
C GLU A 304 15.18 -29.46 15.52
N PRO A 305 15.43 -28.16 15.74
CA PRO A 305 14.39 -27.14 15.85
C PRO A 305 13.71 -26.80 14.52
N LEU A 306 14.21 -27.31 13.39
CA LEU A 306 13.60 -27.20 12.07
C LEU A 306 12.85 -28.47 11.63
N GLY A 307 12.86 -29.53 12.45
CA GLY A 307 12.32 -30.85 12.09
C GLY A 307 13.14 -31.59 11.01
N VAL A 308 14.33 -31.07 10.68
CA VAL A 308 15.30 -31.64 9.73
C VAL A 308 16.72 -31.39 10.22
N PRO A 309 17.71 -32.19 9.82
CA PRO A 309 19.11 -31.94 10.16
C PRO A 309 19.54 -30.55 9.70
N TYR A 310 20.01 -29.74 10.64
CA TYR A 310 20.42 -28.37 10.36
C TYR A 310 21.56 -28.32 9.32
N PRO A 311 21.55 -27.39 8.33
CA PRO A 311 20.61 -26.27 8.16
C PRO A 311 19.31 -26.59 7.39
N GLY A 312 19.08 -27.86 7.05
CA GLY A 312 18.03 -28.28 6.13
C GLY A 312 18.45 -28.15 4.66
N GLU A 313 17.53 -28.46 3.76
CA GLU A 313 17.69 -28.28 2.32
C GLU A 313 17.24 -26.86 1.93
N THR A 314 18.21 -25.94 1.75
CA THR A 314 17.95 -24.53 1.46
C THR A 314 18.51 -24.10 0.09
N TYR A 315 18.11 -22.90 -0.35
CA TYR A 315 18.65 -22.26 -1.56
C TYR A 315 19.75 -21.21 -1.25
N ALA A 316 20.21 -21.16 0.01
CA ALA A 316 21.12 -20.13 0.50
C ALA A 316 22.55 -20.63 0.73
N GLU A 317 22.96 -21.74 0.11
CA GLU A 317 24.28 -22.38 0.32
C GLU A 317 24.64 -22.62 1.82
N GLY A 318 23.62 -22.73 2.68
CA GLY A 318 23.75 -22.80 4.15
C GLY A 318 22.43 -22.56 4.87
N GLU A 319 22.44 -21.96 6.05
CA GLU A 319 21.21 -21.57 6.75
C GLU A 319 20.48 -20.42 6.03
N ASN A 320 19.15 -20.47 6.03
CA ASN A 320 18.31 -19.34 5.61
C ASN A 320 17.89 -18.48 6.82
N TRP A 321 17.11 -17.42 6.59
CA TRP A 321 16.73 -16.46 7.62
C TRP A 321 15.99 -17.11 8.80
N ILE A 322 15.09 -18.07 8.57
CA ILE A 322 14.33 -18.70 9.65
C ILE A 322 15.22 -19.63 10.47
N GLY A 323 16.12 -20.37 9.83
CA GLY A 323 17.12 -21.19 10.51
C GLY A 323 18.05 -20.35 11.39
N ALA A 324 18.51 -19.21 10.87
CA ALA A 324 19.32 -18.27 11.61
C ALA A 324 18.56 -17.61 12.78
N LEU A 325 17.31 -17.17 12.54
CA LEU A 325 16.46 -16.53 13.53
C LEU A 325 16.21 -17.46 14.73
N VAL A 326 15.81 -18.71 14.47
CA VAL A 326 15.56 -19.71 15.52
C VAL A 326 16.81 -20.04 16.31
N ARG A 327 17.97 -20.14 15.64
CA ARG A 327 19.25 -20.41 16.33
C ARG A 327 19.70 -19.24 17.22
N GLU A 328 19.37 -18.01 16.83
CA GLU A 328 19.71 -16.79 17.60
C GLU A 328 18.67 -16.45 18.69
N CYS A 329 17.50 -17.09 18.69
CA CYS A 329 16.48 -16.88 19.72
C CYS A 329 17.02 -17.22 21.11
N LYS A 330 16.85 -16.28 22.05
CA LYS A 330 17.23 -16.48 23.47
C LYS A 330 16.33 -17.48 24.19
N SER A 331 15.13 -17.73 23.66
CA SER A 331 14.29 -18.85 24.09
C SER A 331 14.97 -20.12 23.57
N ALA A 332 15.64 -20.86 24.45
CA ALA A 332 16.39 -22.08 24.11
C ALA A 332 15.51 -23.20 23.49
N ASP A 333 14.20 -22.96 23.38
CA ASP A 333 13.19 -23.90 22.92
C ASP A 333 12.47 -23.44 21.64
N ALA A 334 13.00 -22.46 20.89
CA ALA A 334 12.34 -22.01 19.67
C ALA A 334 12.29 -23.13 18.60
N LEU A 335 11.09 -23.35 18.03
CA LEU A 335 10.79 -24.37 17.03
C LEU A 335 10.22 -23.70 15.77
N ALA A 336 10.70 -24.10 14.60
CA ALA A 336 10.14 -23.66 13.32
C ALA A 336 9.56 -24.82 12.51
N TYR A 337 8.27 -24.71 12.23
CA TYR A 337 7.51 -25.56 11.34
C TYR A 337 7.47 -24.87 9.97
N VAL A 338 8.36 -25.28 9.09
CA VAL A 338 8.61 -24.59 7.82
C VAL A 338 7.95 -25.33 6.65
N TYR A 339 6.77 -24.87 6.28
CA TYR A 339 5.97 -25.45 5.19
C TYR A 339 6.35 -24.92 3.80
N ALA A 340 7.24 -23.92 3.75
CA ALA A 340 7.63 -23.24 2.53
C ALA A 340 8.19 -24.19 1.45
N ARG A 341 7.80 -23.97 0.20
CA ARG A 341 8.17 -24.82 -0.96
C ARG A 341 8.75 -24.00 -2.10
N PRO A 342 9.85 -24.44 -2.73
CA PRO A 342 10.43 -23.72 -3.84
C PRO A 342 9.46 -23.62 -5.03
N GLY A 343 9.39 -22.43 -5.63
CA GLY A 343 8.52 -22.15 -6.76
C GLY A 343 7.05 -21.91 -6.41
N ASP A 344 6.65 -22.01 -5.14
CA ASP A 344 5.28 -21.75 -4.75
C ASP A 344 4.89 -20.28 -4.99
N THR A 345 3.63 -20.13 -5.41
CA THR A 345 2.91 -18.85 -5.53
C THR A 345 1.73 -18.88 -4.57
N VAL A 346 1.02 -17.76 -4.38
CA VAL A 346 -0.09 -17.72 -3.41
C VAL A 346 -1.16 -18.82 -3.60
N PRO A 347 -1.61 -19.18 -4.82
CA PRO A 347 -2.54 -20.30 -4.99
C PRO A 347 -2.05 -21.63 -4.40
N LEU A 348 -0.74 -21.84 -4.29
CA LEU A 348 -0.12 -23.05 -3.75
C LEU A 348 0.04 -23.00 -2.22
N LEU A 349 -0.05 -21.82 -1.59
CA LEU A 349 -0.09 -21.72 -0.12
C LEU A 349 -1.25 -22.48 0.49
N ALA A 350 -2.34 -22.68 -0.25
CA ALA A 350 -3.47 -23.47 0.21
C ALA A 350 -3.06 -24.90 0.61
N ASN A 351 -2.07 -25.50 -0.08
CA ASN A 351 -1.53 -26.80 0.32
C ASN A 351 -0.76 -26.71 1.64
N GLN A 352 0.06 -25.67 1.83
CA GLN A 352 0.82 -25.46 3.06
C GLN A 352 -0.10 -25.25 4.28
N VAL A 353 -1.14 -24.43 4.13
CA VAL A 353 -2.11 -24.17 5.21
C VAL A 353 -3.02 -25.37 5.44
N ARG A 354 -3.76 -25.82 4.42
CA ARG A 354 -4.83 -26.81 4.61
C ARG A 354 -4.32 -28.23 4.76
N ASN A 355 -3.20 -28.58 4.14
CA ASN A 355 -2.66 -29.94 4.24
C ASN A 355 -1.54 -30.02 5.27
N GLU A 356 -0.52 -29.16 5.22
CA GLU A 356 0.61 -29.33 6.15
C GLU A 356 0.31 -28.84 7.56
N PHE A 357 -0.19 -27.61 7.71
CA PHE A 357 -0.55 -27.09 9.02
C PHE A 357 -1.82 -27.76 9.58
N MET A 358 -2.97 -27.60 8.90
CA MET A 358 -4.26 -28.04 9.45
C MET A 358 -4.38 -29.56 9.61
N ARG A 359 -3.94 -30.36 8.63
CA ARG A 359 -4.06 -31.83 8.75
C ARG A 359 -2.90 -32.45 9.51
N HIS A 360 -1.65 -32.06 9.21
CA HIS A 360 -0.50 -32.79 9.74
C HIS A 360 0.11 -32.17 10.99
N THR A 361 -0.13 -30.90 11.28
CA THR A 361 0.43 -30.27 12.49
C THR A 361 -0.61 -30.18 13.59
N MET A 362 -1.86 -29.87 13.27
CA MET A 362 -2.93 -29.81 14.28
C MET A 362 -3.46 -31.17 14.73
N GLU A 363 -3.36 -32.20 13.89
CA GLU A 363 -3.87 -33.55 14.22
C GLU A 363 -2.80 -34.48 14.82
N LEU A 364 -1.52 -34.07 14.82
CA LEU A 364 -0.42 -34.85 15.37
C LEU A 364 -0.03 -34.35 16.76
N GLU A 365 0.19 -35.28 17.68
CA GLU A 365 0.75 -34.98 19.00
C GLU A 365 2.14 -34.32 18.86
N PRO A 366 2.40 -33.18 19.54
CA PRO A 366 3.71 -32.51 19.48
C PRO A 366 4.84 -33.43 19.94
N ALA A 367 5.97 -33.42 19.22
CA ALA A 367 7.11 -34.29 19.53
C ALA A 367 7.74 -34.02 20.92
N ASP A 368 7.56 -32.81 21.47
CA ASP A 368 8.02 -32.42 22.80
C ASP A 368 6.88 -32.35 23.85
N GLY A 369 5.65 -32.73 23.46
CA GLY A 369 4.46 -32.68 24.31
C GLY A 369 3.94 -31.27 24.61
N THR A 370 4.47 -30.22 23.99
CA THR A 370 4.01 -28.84 24.18
C THR A 370 3.12 -28.39 23.03
N LEU A 371 1.86 -28.09 23.35
CA LEU A 371 0.93 -27.49 22.40
C LEU A 371 1.23 -25.99 22.26
N TRP A 372 1.22 -25.51 21.02
CA TRP A 372 1.32 -24.09 20.74
C TRP A 372 0.01 -23.37 21.14
N THR A 373 0.14 -22.09 21.43
CA THR A 373 -0.95 -21.18 21.78
C THR A 373 -0.85 -19.90 20.94
N GLY A 374 -1.93 -19.13 20.84
CA GLY A 374 -1.89 -17.84 20.13
C GLY A 374 -0.86 -16.84 20.70
N SER A 375 -0.44 -16.99 21.96
CA SER A 375 0.48 -16.07 22.66
C SER A 375 1.97 -16.43 22.56
N ASP A 376 2.29 -17.68 22.23
CA ASP A 376 3.68 -18.16 22.09
C ASP A 376 3.99 -18.60 20.65
N SER A 377 3.10 -18.31 19.70
CA SER A 377 3.26 -18.64 18.28
C SER A 377 3.25 -17.40 17.39
N ILE A 378 3.93 -17.52 16.26
CA ILE A 378 3.94 -16.54 15.17
C ILE A 378 3.77 -17.23 13.82
N PHE A 379 2.92 -16.65 12.97
CA PHE A 379 2.57 -17.17 11.66
C PHE A 379 3.17 -16.26 10.59
N TRP A 380 4.22 -16.74 9.93
CA TRP A 380 4.99 -16.04 8.92
C TRP A 380 4.46 -16.34 7.53
N THR A 381 4.20 -15.32 6.73
CA THR A 381 3.93 -15.45 5.29
C THR A 381 4.98 -14.65 4.52
N PHE A 382 5.93 -15.35 3.88
CA PHE A 382 6.93 -14.76 3.00
C PHE A 382 6.84 -15.39 1.60
N ILE A 383 6.08 -14.72 0.74
CA ILE A 383 5.67 -15.21 -0.59
C ILE A 383 5.58 -14.02 -1.54
N GLY A 384 5.65 -14.28 -2.85
CA GLY A 384 5.39 -13.27 -3.88
C GLY A 384 6.50 -13.11 -4.91
N THR A 385 7.70 -13.61 -4.63
CA THR A 385 8.83 -13.56 -5.58
C THR A 385 8.46 -14.29 -6.87
N ASN A 386 7.92 -15.51 -6.74
CA ASN A 386 7.46 -16.30 -7.88
C ASN A 386 6.21 -15.70 -8.55
N ASP A 387 5.30 -15.13 -7.76
CA ASP A 387 4.09 -14.47 -8.28
C ASP A 387 4.45 -13.30 -9.19
N CYS A 388 5.41 -12.46 -8.80
CA CYS A 388 5.91 -11.35 -9.62
C CYS A 388 6.53 -11.84 -10.94
N GLY A 389 7.17 -13.02 -10.92
CA GLY A 389 7.73 -13.69 -12.09
C GLY A 389 6.73 -14.46 -12.96
N ALA A 390 5.46 -14.56 -12.57
CA ALA A 390 4.45 -15.34 -13.28
C ALA A 390 4.04 -14.71 -14.63
N ARG A 391 3.76 -15.51 -15.66
CA ARG A 391 3.49 -15.01 -17.02
C ARG A 391 2.00 -14.79 -17.29
N GLY A 392 1.66 -13.75 -18.05
CA GLY A 392 0.29 -13.46 -18.49
C GLY A 392 -0.71 -13.40 -17.34
N ALA A 393 -1.87 -14.03 -17.52
CA ALA A 393 -2.98 -14.00 -16.55
C ALA A 393 -2.67 -14.66 -15.19
N LEU A 394 -1.51 -15.29 -15.03
CA LEU A 394 -1.05 -15.85 -13.75
C LEU A 394 -0.57 -14.75 -12.79
N PHE A 395 -0.17 -13.57 -13.28
CA PHE A 395 0.06 -12.42 -12.44
C PHE A 395 -1.26 -11.68 -12.21
N ASN A 396 -1.87 -11.88 -11.04
CA ASN A 396 -3.10 -11.22 -10.64
C ASN A 396 -3.05 -10.89 -9.15
N VAL A 397 -2.58 -9.67 -8.84
CA VAL A 397 -2.40 -9.22 -7.46
C VAL A 397 -3.71 -9.28 -6.68
N GLN A 398 -4.81 -8.77 -7.26
CA GLN A 398 -6.10 -8.76 -6.58
C GLN A 398 -6.52 -10.17 -6.14
N LYS A 399 -6.57 -11.12 -7.09
CA LYS A 399 -6.97 -12.49 -6.82
C LYS A 399 -6.03 -13.18 -5.82
N ASN A 400 -4.72 -12.95 -5.95
CA ASN A 400 -3.75 -13.52 -5.03
C ASN A 400 -3.95 -12.96 -3.62
N MET A 401 -4.18 -11.66 -3.46
CA MET A 401 -4.44 -11.08 -2.14
C MET A 401 -5.76 -11.55 -1.52
N GLU A 402 -6.80 -11.77 -2.32
CA GLU A 402 -8.05 -12.41 -1.87
C GLU A 402 -7.77 -13.82 -1.32
N THR A 403 -7.07 -14.66 -2.08
CA THR A 403 -6.69 -16.02 -1.66
C THR A 403 -5.77 -16.00 -0.43
N LEU A 404 -4.80 -15.09 -0.37
CA LEU A 404 -3.89 -14.96 0.76
C LEU A 404 -4.69 -14.67 2.03
N VAL A 405 -5.58 -13.68 2.01
CA VAL A 405 -6.42 -13.31 3.16
C VAL A 405 -7.33 -14.47 3.57
N GLU A 406 -7.96 -15.17 2.62
CA GLU A 406 -8.78 -16.36 2.93
C GLU A 406 -7.99 -17.41 3.73
N LEU A 407 -6.74 -17.68 3.34
CA LEU A 407 -5.89 -18.62 4.06
C LEU A 407 -5.48 -18.12 5.45
N GLN A 408 -5.32 -16.81 5.63
CA GLN A 408 -5.05 -16.24 6.96
C GLN A 408 -6.29 -16.30 7.86
N GLU A 409 -7.49 -16.15 7.31
CA GLU A 409 -8.74 -16.36 8.05
C GLU A 409 -8.82 -17.80 8.57
N GLU A 410 -8.46 -18.80 7.76
CA GLU A 410 -8.42 -20.20 8.20
C GLU A 410 -7.43 -20.39 9.37
N LEU A 411 -6.23 -19.82 9.29
CA LEU A 411 -5.25 -19.85 10.39
C LEU A 411 -5.77 -19.16 11.65
N TYR A 412 -6.46 -18.01 11.51
CA TYR A 412 -7.10 -17.31 12.63
C TYR A 412 -8.16 -18.18 13.33
N GLN A 413 -9.00 -18.86 12.55
CA GLN A 413 -10.01 -19.79 13.08
C GLN A 413 -9.37 -20.99 13.80
N ALA A 414 -8.18 -21.41 13.39
CA ALA A 414 -7.41 -22.47 14.06
C ALA A 414 -6.68 -22.00 15.32
N GLY A 415 -6.75 -20.71 15.68
CA GLY A 415 -6.19 -20.17 16.93
C GLY A 415 -4.96 -19.28 16.75
N ALA A 416 -4.52 -19.00 15.52
CA ALA A 416 -3.45 -18.05 15.27
C ALA A 416 -3.83 -16.65 15.74
N ARG A 417 -2.93 -15.97 16.46
CA ARG A 417 -3.14 -14.60 16.98
C ARG A 417 -2.01 -13.63 16.69
N THR A 418 -0.88 -14.10 16.15
CA THR A 418 0.25 -13.25 15.77
C THR A 418 0.63 -13.57 14.33
N PHE A 419 0.39 -12.62 13.43
CA PHE A 419 0.65 -12.75 12.00
C PHE A 419 1.74 -11.78 11.58
N ILE A 420 2.68 -12.25 10.77
CA ILE A 420 3.69 -11.42 10.15
C ILE A 420 3.78 -11.72 8.66
N PHE A 421 3.64 -10.66 7.87
CA PHE A 421 3.73 -10.69 6.42
C PHE A 421 5.04 -10.06 6.00
N VAL A 422 5.73 -10.68 5.05
CA VAL A 422 7.02 -10.18 4.57
C VAL A 422 6.85 -9.70 3.13
N THR A 423 7.24 -8.45 2.86
CA THR A 423 7.19 -7.90 1.50
C THR A 423 8.10 -8.69 0.56
N THR A 424 7.74 -8.76 -0.73
CA THR A 424 8.62 -9.40 -1.71
C THR A 424 9.88 -8.58 -1.90
N MET A 425 11.01 -9.26 -2.03
CA MET A 425 12.31 -8.64 -2.34
C MET A 425 12.28 -7.94 -3.73
N PRO A 426 13.18 -6.97 -4.00
CA PRO A 426 13.29 -6.31 -5.31
C PRO A 426 13.87 -7.27 -6.36
N VAL A 427 13.09 -8.28 -6.76
CA VAL A 427 13.53 -9.30 -7.74
C VAL A 427 13.83 -8.68 -9.11
N ASP A 428 13.25 -7.53 -9.42
CA ASP A 428 13.59 -6.69 -10.57
C ASP A 428 15.06 -6.20 -10.55
N ARG A 429 15.63 -6.00 -9.35
CA ARG A 429 17.02 -5.60 -9.14
C ARG A 429 17.96 -6.79 -8.92
N SER A 430 17.46 -8.02 -8.95
CA SER A 430 18.30 -9.23 -8.91
C SER A 430 19.00 -9.46 -10.27
N PRO A 431 20.10 -10.25 -10.33
CA PRO A 431 20.71 -10.64 -11.59
C PRO A 431 19.72 -11.27 -12.57
N PHE A 432 18.74 -12.04 -12.08
CA PHE A 432 17.66 -12.59 -12.90
C PHE A 432 16.78 -11.47 -13.46
N GLY A 433 16.33 -10.54 -12.60
CA GLY A 433 15.48 -9.41 -12.99
C GLY A 433 16.13 -8.46 -14.00
N ILE A 434 17.44 -8.26 -13.88
CA ILE A 434 18.22 -7.44 -14.81
C ILE A 434 18.36 -8.12 -16.18
N LYS A 435 18.45 -9.46 -16.22
CA LYS A 435 18.64 -10.24 -17.46
C LYS A 435 17.35 -10.64 -18.15
N THR A 436 16.24 -10.72 -17.41
CA THR A 436 15.00 -11.32 -17.90
C THR A 436 14.32 -10.44 -18.95
N THR A 437 13.74 -11.09 -19.95
CA THR A 437 12.86 -10.46 -20.95
C THR A 437 11.38 -10.77 -20.68
N ILE A 438 11.07 -11.36 -19.52
CA ILE A 438 9.71 -11.74 -19.12
C ILE A 438 8.89 -10.46 -18.87
N GLU A 439 8.12 -10.07 -19.89
CA GLU A 439 7.22 -8.91 -19.96
C GLU A 439 7.87 -7.56 -19.57
N GLN A 440 7.47 -6.49 -20.25
CA GLN A 440 7.92 -5.16 -19.85
C GLN A 440 7.37 -4.90 -18.42
N ASN A 441 8.26 -4.54 -17.48
CA ASN A 441 7.97 -3.97 -16.15
C ASN A 441 7.89 -4.90 -14.91
N LEU A 442 8.89 -5.76 -14.66
CA LEU A 442 9.02 -6.52 -13.40
C LEU A 442 9.06 -5.63 -12.14
N ALA A 443 9.66 -4.44 -12.23
CA ALA A 443 9.67 -3.45 -11.15
C ALA A 443 8.24 -3.00 -10.77
N GLU A 444 7.40 -2.68 -11.76
CA GLU A 444 5.99 -2.36 -11.52
C GLU A 444 5.24 -3.52 -10.89
N ARG A 445 5.51 -4.77 -11.30
CA ARG A 445 4.87 -5.95 -10.71
C ARG A 445 5.23 -6.12 -9.23
N VAL A 446 6.50 -5.95 -8.87
CA VAL A 446 6.97 -5.94 -7.47
C VAL A 446 6.28 -4.83 -6.68
N GLN A 447 6.15 -3.65 -7.27
CA GLN A 447 5.45 -2.53 -6.64
C GLN A 447 3.97 -2.83 -6.41
N GLN A 448 3.26 -3.30 -7.45
CA GLN A 448 1.85 -3.67 -7.37
C GLN A 448 1.63 -4.76 -6.32
N TRP A 449 2.52 -5.77 -6.27
CA TRP A 449 2.48 -6.84 -5.28
C TRP A 449 2.58 -6.31 -3.86
N ASN A 450 3.63 -5.54 -3.56
CA ASN A 450 3.87 -5.03 -2.21
C ASN A 450 2.74 -4.06 -1.78
N ALA A 451 2.26 -3.20 -2.69
CA ALA A 451 1.12 -2.34 -2.42
C ALA A 451 -0.15 -3.14 -2.10
N GLY A 452 -0.47 -4.15 -2.92
CA GLY A 452 -1.61 -5.03 -2.69
C GLY A 452 -1.52 -5.82 -1.38
N LEU A 453 -0.31 -6.27 -1.01
CA LEU A 453 -0.06 -6.93 0.27
C LEU A 453 -0.35 -6.01 1.45
N PHE A 454 0.17 -4.78 1.44
CA PHE A 454 -0.10 -3.80 2.49
C PHE A 454 -1.59 -3.50 2.63
N GLU A 455 -2.30 -3.33 1.52
CA GLU A 455 -3.73 -3.06 1.53
C GLU A 455 -4.53 -4.25 2.11
N ALA A 456 -4.20 -5.46 1.69
CA ALA A 456 -4.83 -6.69 2.17
C ALA A 456 -4.58 -6.94 3.66
N VAL A 457 -3.33 -6.76 4.11
CA VAL A 457 -2.95 -6.90 5.52
C VAL A 457 -3.61 -5.83 6.37
N SER A 458 -3.72 -4.59 5.90
CA SER A 458 -4.44 -3.52 6.59
C SER A 458 -5.92 -3.88 6.79
N ARG A 459 -6.60 -4.43 5.77
CA ARG A 459 -7.97 -4.91 5.91
C ARG A 459 -8.10 -6.05 6.93
N PHE A 460 -7.19 -7.03 6.87
CA PHE A 460 -7.16 -8.15 7.81
C PHE A 460 -6.94 -7.66 9.25
N GLN A 461 -5.98 -6.75 9.45
CA GLN A 461 -5.72 -6.11 10.74
C GLN A 461 -6.96 -5.39 11.29
N HIS A 462 -7.64 -4.57 10.47
CA HIS A 462 -8.83 -3.84 10.92
C HIS A 462 -9.98 -4.79 11.32
N ARG A 463 -10.13 -5.92 10.61
CA ARG A 463 -11.15 -6.93 10.90
C ARG A 463 -10.93 -7.64 12.24
N HIS A 464 -9.67 -7.90 12.59
CA HIS A 464 -9.30 -8.71 13.75
C HIS A 464 -8.71 -7.91 14.90
N SER A 465 -8.82 -6.58 14.85
CA SER A 465 -8.43 -5.69 15.95
C SER A 465 -9.55 -5.67 17.03
N PRO A 466 -9.23 -5.73 18.33
CA PRO A 466 -7.88 -5.74 18.91
C PRO A 466 -7.29 -7.15 19.11
N GLU A 467 -7.99 -8.22 18.76
CA GLU A 467 -7.64 -9.60 19.15
C GLU A 467 -6.28 -10.08 18.62
N CYS A 468 -5.91 -9.68 17.40
CA CYS A 468 -4.70 -10.15 16.74
C CYS A 468 -3.58 -9.11 16.74
N THR A 469 -2.37 -9.62 16.84
CA THR A 469 -1.17 -8.91 16.45
C THR A 469 -0.91 -9.15 14.97
N VAL A 470 -0.80 -8.07 14.20
CA VAL A 470 -0.58 -8.13 12.75
C VAL A 470 0.58 -7.20 12.39
N MET A 471 1.59 -7.77 11.74
CA MET A 471 2.83 -7.08 11.41
C MET A 471 3.16 -7.23 9.92
N VAL A 472 3.82 -6.22 9.36
CA VAL A 472 4.50 -6.32 8.08
C VAL A 472 5.97 -6.03 8.29
N TYR A 473 6.85 -6.93 7.83
CA TYR A 473 8.29 -6.70 7.75
C TYR A 473 8.68 -6.40 6.29
N ASP A 474 9.39 -5.29 6.10
CA ASP A 474 9.76 -4.76 4.79
C ASP A 474 11.10 -5.35 4.31
N ALA A 475 11.07 -6.61 3.86
CA ALA A 475 12.23 -7.23 3.25
C ALA A 475 12.67 -6.52 1.96
N HIS A 476 11.74 -5.89 1.23
CA HIS A 476 12.09 -5.08 0.06
C HIS A 476 13.10 -3.99 0.42
N ALA A 477 12.80 -3.17 1.43
CA ALA A 477 13.71 -2.13 1.91
C ALA A 477 15.05 -2.70 2.41
N PHE A 478 15.03 -3.84 3.10
CA PHE A 478 16.26 -4.54 3.52
C PHE A 478 17.15 -4.88 2.32
N PHE A 479 16.63 -5.56 1.30
CA PHE A 479 17.42 -5.96 0.14
C PHE A 479 17.89 -4.77 -0.69
N VAL A 480 17.09 -3.70 -0.79
CA VAL A 480 17.50 -2.44 -1.43
C VAL A 480 18.78 -1.88 -0.79
N ARG A 481 18.87 -1.84 0.55
CA ARG A 481 20.07 -1.37 1.26
C ARG A 481 21.30 -2.20 0.90
N LEU A 482 21.16 -3.52 0.84
CA LEU A 482 22.25 -4.43 0.53
C LEU A 482 22.71 -4.29 -0.93
N ILE A 483 21.79 -4.05 -1.87
CA ILE A 483 22.11 -3.83 -3.28
C ILE A 483 22.84 -2.50 -3.48
N GLU A 484 22.44 -1.46 -2.75
CA GLU A 484 22.99 -0.10 -2.87
C GLU A 484 24.34 0.07 -2.17
N ALA A 485 24.56 -0.62 -1.05
CA ALA A 485 25.78 -0.52 -0.26
C ALA A 485 26.37 -1.90 0.11
N PRO A 486 26.69 -2.78 -0.87
CA PRO A 486 27.11 -4.16 -0.59
C PRO A 486 28.36 -4.24 0.31
N THR A 487 29.30 -3.32 0.16
CA THR A 487 30.54 -3.28 0.96
C THR A 487 30.31 -2.97 2.43
N ALA A 488 29.29 -2.17 2.76
CA ALA A 488 28.91 -1.88 4.15
C ALA A 488 28.44 -3.15 4.89
N TYR A 489 27.99 -4.15 4.15
CA TYR A 489 27.50 -5.43 4.65
C TYR A 489 28.50 -6.57 4.43
N GLY A 490 29.77 -6.28 4.12
CA GLY A 490 30.81 -7.29 3.94
C GLY A 490 30.74 -8.05 2.62
N MET A 491 30.02 -7.53 1.62
CA MET A 491 29.98 -8.07 0.25
C MET A 491 30.90 -7.26 -0.67
N THR A 492 31.37 -7.86 -1.75
CA THR A 492 32.25 -7.16 -2.72
C THR A 492 31.47 -6.35 -3.75
N ASN A 493 30.32 -6.85 -4.20
CA ASN A 493 29.37 -6.17 -5.07
C ASN A 493 27.99 -6.86 -5.02
N SER A 494 26.99 -6.32 -5.72
CA SER A 494 25.61 -6.83 -5.77
C SER A 494 25.33 -7.78 -6.96
N GLY A 495 26.36 -8.20 -7.70
CA GLY A 495 26.26 -9.22 -8.76
C GLY A 495 26.43 -10.64 -8.25
N VAL A 496 26.21 -11.63 -9.12
CA VAL A 496 26.47 -13.05 -8.81
C VAL A 496 27.97 -13.24 -8.50
N GLY A 497 28.28 -13.93 -7.41
CA GLY A 497 29.64 -14.08 -6.91
C GLY A 497 30.17 -12.86 -6.13
N GLY A 498 29.37 -11.80 -6.00
CA GLY A 498 29.69 -10.60 -5.20
C GLY A 498 29.48 -10.78 -3.70
N GLY A 499 28.85 -11.88 -3.27
CA GLY A 499 28.49 -12.18 -1.88
C GLY A 499 27.02 -11.95 -1.54
N LEU A 500 26.25 -11.31 -2.42
CA LEU A 500 24.81 -11.09 -2.23
C LEU A 500 23.97 -12.28 -2.69
N TRP A 501 24.29 -12.82 -3.86
CA TRP A 501 23.51 -13.90 -4.50
C TRP A 501 24.31 -15.19 -4.64
N VAL A 502 23.65 -16.32 -4.35
CA VAL A 502 24.14 -17.68 -4.66
C VAL A 502 24.01 -17.94 -6.17
N ASP A 503 22.82 -17.68 -6.68
CA ASP A 503 22.48 -17.79 -8.10
C ASP A 503 21.93 -16.45 -8.61
N GLU A 504 21.05 -16.45 -9.60
CA GLU A 504 20.52 -15.19 -10.14
C GLU A 504 19.39 -14.56 -9.31
N MET A 505 18.88 -15.24 -8.27
CA MET A 505 17.73 -14.78 -7.49
C MET A 505 17.77 -15.11 -5.99
N HIS A 506 18.53 -16.12 -5.56
CA HIS A 506 18.58 -16.56 -4.16
C HIS A 506 19.73 -15.88 -3.39
N PRO A 507 19.45 -15.27 -2.22
CA PRO A 507 20.48 -14.65 -1.39
C PRO A 507 21.39 -15.67 -0.71
N THR A 508 22.66 -15.32 -0.49
CA THR A 508 23.64 -16.17 0.24
C THR A 508 23.27 -16.36 1.71
N ALA A 509 23.83 -17.39 2.36
CA ALA A 509 23.68 -17.61 3.80
C ALA A 509 24.14 -16.40 4.63
N HIS A 510 25.10 -15.61 4.12
CA HIS A 510 25.52 -14.37 4.74
C HIS A 510 24.40 -13.34 4.76
N VAL A 511 23.75 -13.11 3.60
CA VAL A 511 22.60 -12.21 3.50
C VAL A 511 21.42 -12.70 4.32
N GLN A 512 21.15 -14.01 4.33
CA GLN A 512 20.09 -14.61 5.13
C GLN A 512 20.30 -14.41 6.64
N ARG A 513 21.55 -14.48 7.13
CA ARG A 513 21.87 -14.13 8.53
C ARG A 513 21.68 -12.65 8.81
N LEU A 514 22.03 -11.76 7.88
CA LEU A 514 21.76 -10.33 8.02
C LEU A 514 20.25 -10.05 8.08
N LEU A 515 19.46 -10.73 7.24
CA LEU A 515 18.01 -10.65 7.24
C LEU A 515 17.42 -11.12 8.57
N ALA A 516 17.89 -12.25 9.10
CA ALA A 516 17.46 -12.75 10.41
C ALA A 516 17.74 -11.76 11.55
N LYS A 517 18.91 -11.11 11.54
CA LYS A 517 19.28 -10.09 12.53
C LYS A 517 18.41 -8.84 12.43
N ASP A 518 18.11 -8.40 11.21
CA ASP A 518 17.26 -7.23 10.95
C ASP A 518 15.80 -7.51 11.37
N ILE A 519 15.26 -8.68 10.99
CA ILE A 519 13.95 -9.17 11.48
C ILE A 519 13.92 -9.23 13.00
N ARG A 520 14.97 -9.77 13.64
CA ARG A 520 15.02 -9.87 15.09
C ARG A 520 15.03 -8.50 15.75
N ALA A 521 15.80 -7.55 15.22
CA ALA A 521 15.79 -6.18 15.70
C ALA A 521 14.40 -5.54 15.57
N PHE A 522 13.66 -5.84 14.49
CA PHE A 522 12.28 -5.39 14.30
C PHE A 522 11.37 -5.94 15.39
N LEU A 523 11.38 -7.25 15.62
CA LEU A 523 10.55 -7.90 16.63
C LEU A 523 10.90 -7.43 18.06
N ASP A 524 12.18 -7.30 18.38
CA ASP A 524 12.67 -6.81 19.68
C ASP A 524 12.27 -5.34 19.92
N SER A 525 12.01 -4.55 18.86
CA SER A 525 11.53 -3.17 18.98
C SER A 525 10.06 -3.05 19.38
N ILE A 526 9.29 -4.15 19.27
CA ILE A 526 7.84 -4.18 19.53
C ILE A 526 7.60 -4.65 20.97
N GLY A 527 7.25 -3.71 21.84
CA GLY A 527 6.92 -3.98 23.24
C GLY A 527 5.70 -4.90 23.41
N ALA A 528 5.62 -5.57 24.57
CA ALA A 528 4.44 -6.35 24.94
C ALA A 528 3.18 -5.47 24.96
N PHE A 529 2.02 -6.06 24.68
CA PHE A 529 0.75 -5.34 24.72
C PHE A 529 0.49 -4.75 26.11
N SER A 530 0.16 -3.47 26.15
CA SER A 530 -0.26 -2.77 27.37
C SER A 530 -1.59 -2.06 27.13
N TYR A 531 -2.57 -2.25 28.01
CA TYR A 531 -3.79 -1.45 28.01
C TYR A 531 -3.44 0.00 28.34
N THR A 532 -3.57 0.91 27.37
CA THR A 532 -3.65 2.35 27.68
C THR A 532 -5.04 2.64 28.21
N THR A 533 -5.20 2.67 29.54
CA THR A 533 -6.40 3.21 30.17
C THR A 533 -6.47 4.72 29.85
N PRO A 534 -7.55 5.24 29.26
CA PRO A 534 -7.70 6.69 29.12
C PRO A 534 -7.70 7.30 30.52
N THR A 535 -6.72 8.16 30.82
CA THR A 535 -6.76 8.97 32.03
C THR A 535 -8.02 9.84 31.98
N ARG A 536 -9.03 9.50 32.79
CA ARG A 536 -10.13 10.42 33.09
C ARG A 536 -9.48 11.68 33.63
N GLY A 537 -9.69 12.81 32.95
CA GLY A 537 -9.37 14.13 33.49
C GLY A 537 -10.07 14.32 34.85
N PRO A 538 -9.57 15.21 35.71
CA PRO A 538 -10.14 15.41 37.03
C PRO A 538 -11.62 15.74 36.90
N SER A 539 -12.47 14.99 37.59
CA SER A 539 -13.87 15.34 37.75
C SER A 539 -13.92 16.68 38.51
N GLU A 540 -14.42 17.72 37.86
CA GLU A 540 -14.93 18.89 38.56
C GLU A 540 -16.10 18.45 39.43
N SER A 541 -15.79 18.16 40.69
CA SER A 541 -16.74 18.21 41.79
C SER A 541 -16.11 19.02 42.91
N ASP A 542 -16.88 20.00 43.36
CA ASP A 542 -16.77 20.74 44.61
C ASP A 542 -15.86 21.97 44.64
N SER A 543 -16.46 23.11 44.25
CA SER A 543 -16.55 24.24 45.18
C SER A 543 -17.72 25.16 44.81
N THR A 544 -18.62 25.30 45.79
CA THR A 544 -19.58 26.39 46.04
C THR A 544 -19.16 27.79 45.59
#